data_AF-A0A9J8AV53-F1
#
_entry.id   AF-A0A9J8AV53-F1
#
_cell.length_a   1.000
_cell.length_b   1.000
_cell.length_c   1.000
_cell.angle_alpha   90.00
_cell.angle_beta   90.00
_cell.angle_gamma   90.00
#
_symmetry.space_group_name_H-M   'P 1'
#
loop_
_entity.id
_entity.type
_entity.pdbx_description
1 polymer ?
#
loop_
_entity_poly.entity_id
_entity_poly.type
_entity_poly.pdbx_seq_one_letter_code
_entity_poly.pdbx_strand_id
1 'polypeptide(L)'
;MKTLLLSLLCLFVWSQSSEALTDQQVVLGQNVTLACEYRLKGVIWFVMKLPARPEMILRTFGSEKKTEYYDEKFREKYSEGDRSRLVINNVSVDNLGIYYCIKPGFALQISDGIRLHTTEV
;
A
#
# COMPACT_ATOMS: atom_id res chain seq x y z
N MET A 1 11.77 31.08 -28.35
CA MET A 1 12.47 30.00 -27.60
C MET A 1 12.06 29.93 -26.13
N LYS A 2 12.03 31.05 -25.37
CA LYS A 2 11.63 31.04 -23.94
C LYS A 2 10.17 30.59 -23.67
N THR A 3 9.23 30.96 -24.55
CA THR A 3 7.81 30.59 -24.43
C THR A 3 7.57 29.09 -24.63
N LEU A 4 8.29 28.47 -25.58
CA LEU A 4 8.25 27.02 -25.82
C LEU A 4 8.80 26.23 -24.62
N LEU A 5 9.90 26.70 -24.02
CA LEU A 5 10.49 26.08 -22.84
C LEU A 5 9.53 26.13 -21.64
N LEU A 6 8.85 27.26 -21.41
CA LEU A 6 7.83 27.37 -20.37
C LEU A 6 6.65 26.43 -20.62
N SER A 7 6.14 26.34 -21.85
CA SER A 7 5.05 25.40 -22.17
C SER A 7 5.45 23.93 -21.97
N LEU A 8 6.69 23.57 -22.32
CA LEU A 8 7.22 22.22 -22.10
C LEU A 8 7.37 21.91 -20.60
N LEU A 9 7.84 22.86 -19.80
CA LEU A 9 7.94 22.71 -18.34
C LEU A 9 6.57 22.57 -17.68
N CYS A 10 5.56 23.34 -18.11
CA CYS A 10 4.20 23.20 -17.61
C CYS A 10 3.60 21.81 -17.92
N LEU A 11 3.81 21.30 -19.14
CA LEU A 11 3.40 19.93 -19.51
C LEU A 11 4.13 18.86 -18.68
N PHE A 12 5.41 19.09 -18.35
CA PHE A 12 6.19 18.17 -17.51
C PHE A 12 5.73 18.16 -16.04
N VAL A 13 5.29 19.30 -15.52
CA VAL A 13 4.71 19.39 -14.17
C VAL A 13 3.32 18.76 -14.11
N TRP A 14 2.51 18.88 -15.18
CA TRP A 14 1.23 18.19 -15.29
C TRP A 14 1.35 16.69 -15.58
N SER A 15 2.49 16.24 -16.11
CA SER A 15 2.79 14.81 -16.28
C SER A 15 3.40 14.18 -15.04
N GLN A 16 3.53 14.89 -13.91
CA GLN A 16 3.70 14.22 -12.63
C GLN A 16 2.47 13.35 -12.44
N SER A 17 2.67 12.05 -12.69
CA SER A 17 1.70 11.01 -12.42
C SER A 17 1.06 11.30 -11.08
N SER A 18 -0.25 11.56 -11.09
CA SER A 18 -1.06 11.28 -9.91
C SER A 18 -0.59 9.91 -9.44
N GLU A 19 -0.07 9.79 -8.22
CA GLU A 19 0.06 8.47 -7.59
C GLU A 19 -1.26 7.76 -7.85
N ALA A 20 -1.25 6.63 -8.57
CA ALA A 20 -2.51 6.02 -8.93
C ALA A 20 -3.09 5.48 -7.62
N LEU A 21 -4.20 6.07 -7.19
CA LEU A 21 -4.85 5.69 -5.95
C LEU A 21 -6.02 4.79 -6.32
N THR A 22 -5.96 3.54 -5.88
CA THR A 22 -7.08 2.61 -5.98
C THR A 22 -7.96 2.77 -4.74
N ASP A 23 -9.21 3.14 -4.96
CA ASP A 23 -10.23 3.20 -3.92
C ASP A 23 -10.85 1.83 -3.68
N GLN A 24 -10.78 1.34 -2.45
CA GLN A 24 -11.39 0.06 -2.05
C GLN A 24 -12.31 0.28 -0.86
N GLN A 25 -13.61 0.15 -1.11
CA GLN A 25 -14.62 0.20 -0.06
C GLN A 25 -14.55 -1.07 0.80
N VAL A 26 -14.68 -0.91 2.11
CA VAL A 26 -14.69 -2.01 3.08
C VAL A 26 -15.93 -1.95 3.98
N VAL A 27 -16.38 -3.14 4.36
CA VAL A 27 -17.43 -3.34 5.37
C VAL A 27 -16.75 -3.61 6.70
N LEU A 28 -17.14 -2.89 7.75
CA LEU A 28 -16.55 -3.08 9.06
C LEU A 28 -16.87 -4.49 9.59
N GLY A 29 -15.95 -5.06 10.35
CA GLY A 29 -16.07 -6.41 10.90
C GLY A 29 -15.72 -7.55 9.92
N GLN A 30 -15.60 -7.27 8.63
CA GLN A 30 -15.25 -8.28 7.61
C GLN A 30 -13.74 -8.34 7.35
N ASN A 31 -13.29 -9.44 6.76
CA ASN A 31 -11.93 -9.55 6.25
C ASN A 31 -11.84 -8.89 4.87
N VAL A 32 -10.73 -8.21 4.60
CA VAL A 32 -10.43 -7.65 3.28
C VAL A 32 -9.08 -8.13 2.79
N THR A 33 -8.95 -8.31 1.48
CA THR A 33 -7.67 -8.61 0.84
C THR A 33 -7.26 -7.45 -0.07
N LEU A 34 -6.04 -6.96 0.12
CA LEU A 34 -5.41 -5.97 -0.73
C LEU A 34 -4.47 -6.68 -1.70
N ALA A 35 -4.45 -6.25 -2.95
CA ALA A 35 -3.61 -6.84 -3.99
C ALA A 35 -2.59 -5.82 -4.50
N CYS A 36 -1.32 -6.06 -4.19
CA CYS A 36 -0.20 -5.30 -4.74
C CYS A 36 0.00 -5.60 -6.23
N GLU A 37 0.21 -4.57 -7.03
CA GLU A 37 0.40 -4.68 -8.49
C GLU A 37 1.62 -5.53 -8.89
N TYR A 38 2.66 -5.56 -8.05
CA TYR A 38 3.89 -6.29 -8.35
C TYR A 38 3.70 -7.81 -8.37
N ARG A 39 2.69 -8.36 -7.66
CA ARG A 39 2.36 -9.79 -7.60
C ARG A 39 3.54 -10.72 -7.28
N LEU A 40 4.48 -10.24 -6.48
CA LEU A 40 5.69 -10.96 -6.06
C LEU A 40 5.43 -11.82 -4.83
N LYS A 41 6.33 -12.77 -4.54
CA LYS A 41 6.26 -13.52 -3.27
C LYS A 41 6.89 -12.76 -2.10
N GLY A 42 7.86 -11.90 -2.35
CA GLY A 42 8.55 -11.11 -1.32
C GLY A 42 8.28 -9.61 -1.48
N VAL A 43 7.52 -9.02 -0.56
CA VAL A 43 7.24 -7.58 -0.49
C VAL A 43 7.23 -7.10 0.95
N ILE A 44 7.28 -5.79 1.13
CA ILE A 44 7.06 -5.15 2.41
C ILE A 44 5.77 -4.34 2.34
N TRP A 45 4.86 -4.50 3.30
CA TRP A 45 3.64 -3.72 3.40
C TRP A 45 3.76 -2.62 4.45
N PHE A 46 3.25 -1.44 4.13
CA PHE A 46 3.07 -0.36 5.09
C PHE A 46 1.77 0.41 4.83
N VAL A 47 1.31 1.13 5.84
CA VAL A 47 0.10 1.97 5.77
C VAL A 47 0.42 3.41 6.16
N MET A 48 -0.12 4.34 5.39
CA MET A 48 -0.16 5.77 5.67
C MET A 48 -1.52 6.10 6.29
N LYS A 49 -1.52 6.45 7.59
CA LYS A 49 -2.70 6.96 8.30
C LYS A 49 -2.48 8.44 8.55
N LEU A 50 -3.09 9.33 7.77
CA LEU A 50 -2.93 10.78 7.99
C LEU A 50 -3.77 11.24 9.19
N PRO A 51 -3.28 12.14 10.08
CA PRO A 51 -1.98 12.84 10.06
C PRO A 51 -0.82 12.09 10.76
N ALA A 52 -0.98 10.80 11.08
CA ALA A 52 0.02 9.99 11.76
C ALA A 52 1.19 9.55 10.83
N ARG A 53 2.21 8.94 11.46
CA ARG A 53 3.41 8.43 10.76
C ARG A 53 3.08 7.13 10.00
N PRO A 54 3.82 6.83 8.91
CA PRO A 54 3.75 5.53 8.25
C PRO A 54 4.00 4.39 9.24
N GLU A 55 3.19 3.34 9.18
CA GLU A 55 3.36 2.12 9.97
C GLU A 55 3.77 0.96 9.06
N MET A 56 4.97 0.42 9.27
CA MET A 56 5.42 -0.82 8.61
C MET A 56 4.65 -2.00 9.22
N ILE A 57 4.04 -2.85 8.39
CA ILE A 57 3.15 -3.92 8.87
C ILE A 57 3.92 -5.24 8.92
N LEU A 58 4.28 -5.74 7.75
CA LEU A 58 4.94 -7.02 7.58
C LEU A 58 5.83 -7.06 6.35
N ARG A 59 6.71 -8.04 6.32
CA ARG A 59 7.55 -8.39 5.18
C ARG A 59 7.42 -9.88 4.89
N THR A 60 7.24 -10.19 3.62
CA THR A 60 7.25 -11.56 3.11
C THR A 60 8.55 -11.84 2.36
N PHE A 61 8.85 -13.12 2.17
CA PHE A 61 10.04 -13.58 1.47
C PHE A 61 9.65 -14.46 0.29
N GLY A 62 10.43 -14.41 -0.79
CA GLY A 62 10.15 -15.23 -1.98
C GLY A 62 10.30 -16.74 -1.81
N SER A 63 10.83 -17.18 -0.66
CA SER A 63 11.08 -18.57 -0.26
C SER A 63 10.08 -19.02 0.81
N GLU A 64 10.13 -20.29 1.23
CA GLU A 64 9.34 -20.87 2.35
C GLU A 64 9.60 -20.23 3.73
N LYS A 65 10.25 -19.07 3.78
CA LYS A 65 10.51 -18.34 5.01
C LYS A 65 9.20 -17.76 5.53
N LYS A 66 9.05 -17.80 6.86
CA LYS A 66 7.90 -17.25 7.57
C LYS A 66 7.80 -15.74 7.36
N THR A 67 6.58 -15.22 7.21
CA THR A 67 6.30 -13.78 7.25
C THR A 67 6.83 -13.16 8.54
N GLU A 68 7.53 -12.04 8.40
CA GLU A 68 8.04 -11.21 9.50
C GLU A 68 7.11 -10.02 9.73
N TYR A 69 6.76 -9.74 10.99
CA TYR A 69 5.92 -8.61 11.38
C TYR A 69 6.80 -7.59 12.09
N TYR A 70 6.60 -6.30 11.81
CA TYR A 70 7.39 -5.23 12.43
C TYR A 70 6.94 -4.93 13.88
N ASP A 71 5.71 -5.30 14.23
CA ASP A 71 5.15 -5.23 15.57
C ASP A 71 4.32 -6.50 15.80
N GLU A 72 4.48 -7.14 16.97
CA GLU A 72 3.79 -8.39 17.30
C GLU A 72 2.27 -8.24 17.30
N LYS A 73 1.75 -7.03 17.62
CA LYS A 73 0.30 -6.75 17.57
C LYS A 73 -0.31 -6.93 16.17
N PHE A 74 0.51 -6.87 15.12
CA PHE A 74 0.04 -7.00 13.75
C PHE A 74 -0.26 -8.44 13.35
N ARG A 75 0.22 -9.45 14.09
CA ARG A 75 0.02 -10.86 13.74
C ARG A 75 -1.44 -11.33 13.76
N GLU A 76 -2.24 -10.77 14.67
CA GLU A 76 -3.67 -11.09 14.76
C GLU A 76 -4.47 -10.39 13.65
N LYS A 77 -3.99 -9.19 13.28
CA LYS A 77 -4.73 -8.28 12.41
C LYS A 77 -4.43 -8.46 10.94
N TYR A 78 -3.19 -8.80 10.61
CA TYR A 78 -2.69 -8.90 9.25
C TYR A 78 -2.14 -10.29 8.99
N SER A 79 -2.34 -10.79 7.78
CA SER A 79 -1.67 -12.00 7.32
C SER A 79 -1.26 -11.90 5.85
N GLU A 80 -0.23 -12.65 5.49
CA GLU A 80 0.20 -12.81 4.11
C GLU A 80 -0.87 -13.57 3.32
N GLY A 81 -1.23 -13.04 2.15
CA GLY A 81 -1.91 -13.78 1.09
C GLY A 81 -0.97 -14.07 -0.08
N ASP A 82 -1.38 -14.98 -0.98
CA ASP A 82 -0.55 -15.38 -2.12
C ASP A 82 -0.26 -14.21 -3.09
N ARG A 83 1.00 -14.12 -3.54
CA ARG A 83 1.52 -13.15 -4.52
C ARG A 83 1.29 -11.68 -4.13
N SER A 84 1.94 -11.24 -3.05
CA SER A 84 1.90 -9.86 -2.55
C SER A 84 0.51 -9.41 -2.16
N ARG A 85 -0.33 -10.34 -1.67
CA ARG A 85 -1.61 -9.98 -1.09
C ARG A 85 -1.46 -9.77 0.40
N LEU A 86 -2.16 -8.77 0.93
CA LEU A 86 -2.28 -8.54 2.37
C LEU A 86 -3.72 -8.81 2.77
N VAL A 87 -3.92 -9.69 3.73
CA VAL A 87 -5.23 -9.92 4.33
C VAL A 87 -5.29 -9.11 5.62
N ILE A 88 -6.38 -8.35 5.79
CA ILE A 88 -6.69 -7.63 7.03
C ILE A 88 -7.93 -8.30 7.63
N ASN A 89 -7.79 -8.80 8.86
CA ASN A 89 -8.86 -9.51 9.55
C ASN A 89 -9.78 -8.53 10.30
N ASN A 90 -11.09 -8.77 10.27
CA ASN A 90 -12.08 -8.08 11.09
C ASN A 90 -11.93 -6.54 11.05
N VAL A 91 -11.98 -5.94 9.87
CA VAL A 91 -11.63 -4.52 9.61
C VAL A 91 -12.34 -3.57 10.57
N SER A 92 -11.60 -2.62 11.14
CA SER A 92 -12.10 -1.53 11.98
C SER A 92 -11.70 -0.17 11.41
N VAL A 93 -12.24 0.91 11.98
CA VAL A 93 -11.92 2.30 11.59
C VAL A 93 -10.41 2.59 11.65
N ASP A 94 -9.70 1.98 12.62
CA ASP A 94 -8.24 2.14 12.77
C ASP A 94 -7.42 1.52 11.63
N ASN A 95 -8.06 0.73 10.75
CA ASN A 95 -7.45 0.17 9.55
C ASN A 95 -7.69 1.02 8.31
N LEU A 96 -8.48 2.09 8.39
CA LEU A 96 -8.63 3.00 7.26
C LEU A 96 -7.31 3.77 7.04
N GLY A 97 -6.98 4.01 5.77
CA GLY A 97 -5.70 4.59 5.38
C GLY A 97 -5.31 4.21 3.96
N ILE A 98 -4.12 4.61 3.54
CA ILE A 98 -3.57 4.29 2.23
C ILE A 98 -2.46 3.26 2.40
N TYR A 99 -2.65 2.09 1.80
CA TYR A 99 -1.73 0.97 1.88
C TYR A 99 -0.83 0.92 0.65
N TYR A 100 0.43 0.57 0.88
CA TYR A 100 1.44 0.47 -0.16
C TYR A 100 2.26 -0.79 0.04
N CYS A 101 2.72 -1.38 -1.06
CA CYS A 101 3.73 -2.44 -1.03
C CYS A 101 5.05 -1.94 -1.61
N ILE A 102 6.16 -2.39 -1.04
CA ILE A 102 7.51 -2.12 -1.52
C ILE A 102 8.05 -3.40 -2.14
N LYS A 103 8.53 -3.28 -3.37
CA LYS A 103 9.33 -4.31 -4.03
C LYS A 103 10.79 -4.18 -3.56
N PRO A 104 11.33 -5.16 -2.80
CA PRO A 104 12.73 -5.15 -2.41
C PRO A 104 13.62 -5.42 -3.63
N GLY A 105 14.72 -4.69 -3.75
CA GLY A 105 15.66 -4.80 -4.86
C GLY A 105 16.80 -3.77 -4.73
N PHE A 106 17.54 -3.57 -5.81
CA PHE A 106 18.62 -2.57 -5.85
C PHE A 106 18.12 -1.13 -5.64
N ALA A 107 16.89 -0.85 -6.08
CA ALA A 107 16.18 0.39 -5.81
C ALA A 107 14.85 0.08 -5.09
N LEU A 108 14.46 0.95 -4.16
CA LEU A 108 13.15 0.89 -3.52
C LEU A 108 12.09 1.34 -4.51
N GLN A 109 11.19 0.43 -4.89
CA GLN A 109 10.02 0.73 -5.71
C GLN A 109 8.78 0.57 -4.83
N ILE A 110 8.08 1.69 -4.62
CA ILE A 110 6.81 1.76 -3.90
C ILE A 110 5.71 1.60 -4.95
N SER A 111 4.68 0.83 -4.64
CA SER A 111 3.52 0.68 -5.54
C SER A 111 2.67 1.94 -5.59
N ASP A 112 1.73 1.93 -6.51
CA ASP A 112 0.50 2.70 -6.39
C ASP A 112 -0.24 2.40 -5.07
N GLY A 113 -0.99 3.39 -4.57
CA GLY A 113 -1.63 3.35 -3.25
C GLY A 113 -3.00 2.70 -3.29
N ILE A 114 -3.39 2.00 -2.22
CA ILE A 114 -4.73 1.45 -2.04
C ILE A 114 -5.41 2.15 -0.86
N ARG A 115 -6.39 3.01 -1.12
CA ARG A 115 -7.15 3.71 -0.09
C ARG A 115 -8.32 2.85 0.39
N LEU A 116 -8.26 2.43 1.65
CA LEU A 116 -9.40 1.84 2.32
C LEU A 116 -10.32 2.92 2.86
N HIS A 117 -11.60 2.82 2.51
CA HIS A 117 -12.65 3.71 3.00
C HIS A 117 -13.93 2.92 3.29
N THR A 118 -14.79 3.47 4.14
CA THR A 118 -16.10 2.89 4.46
C THR A 118 -17.18 3.96 4.38
N THR A 119 -18.43 3.54 4.24
CA THR A 119 -19.62 4.40 4.28
C THR A 119 -20.39 4.28 5.59
N GLU A 120 -19.89 3.49 6.53
CA GLU A 120 -20.55 3.17 7.81
C GLU A 120 -20.24 4.20 8.94
N VAL A 121 -19.51 5.28 8.63
CA VAL A 121 -19.05 6.30 9.59
C VAL A 121 -19.52 7.68 9.17
#